data_AF-F8PA09-F1
#
_entry.id   AF-F8PA09-F1
#
_cell.length_a   1.000
_cell.length_b   1.000
_cell.length_c   1.000
_cell.angle_alpha   90.00
_cell.angle_beta   90.00
_cell.angle_gamma   90.00
#
_symmetry.space_group_name_H-M   'P 1'
#
loop_
_entity.id
_entity.type
_entity.pdbx_description
1 polymer ?
#
loop_
_entity_poly.entity_id
_entity_poly.type
_entity_poly.pdbx_seq_one_letter_code
_entity_poly.pdbx_strand_id
1 'polypeptide(L)'
;MIQKTMNSLHLLYKWSGTAEAKFTIKYTIVSVLLWLPSVFHSSAQFYYVQKGVWALIMAQTTMNIYASDQIFNYVIRLVGTFVGLCLGLVTWYIGSGRGIGNPYGVAASSAVFLIPVVWLRLFAPAKYLPGVLIGGATFALVVGYSWIDGHLQTVGNPGIGWSIAWRRWVLVVIGSAASFIMMMLPPTSGRKAVRLRNAAVISKISNMYAFLVSTWIETEHREKPSRRAHASEAWLSEFRLRLKALAEQVQSVRQLTDMAKWEGNIRGAWPLKEYNELADAESEMLNAIAQLGSAIAHLDDDWRIKFLHKTKVVHPNFISDVLTKFTVVSQSLRTGEAMHQVLPRSLLDRLFYHNRIANIAHVAGEDSVDVEALRSLDYVYYASGIVAVSQLLMHWTKCTALRKGYAEKCHFKATNAGKNNMNRHTFWHSPVGEDWGSQ
;
A
#
# COMPACT_ATOMS: atom_id res chain seq x y z
N MET A 1 21.85 31.13 18.57
CA MET A 1 20.69 30.66 19.37
C MET A 1 19.39 30.74 18.56
N ILE A 2 19.08 31.88 17.94
CA ILE A 2 17.88 32.10 17.09
C ILE A 2 17.76 31.09 15.94
N GLN A 3 18.86 30.73 15.25
CA GLN A 3 18.80 29.75 14.16
C GLN A 3 18.42 28.34 14.64
N LYS A 4 18.83 27.93 15.85
CA LYS A 4 18.46 26.62 16.44
C LYS A 4 16.99 26.60 16.85
N THR A 5 16.47 27.70 17.42
CA THR A 5 15.06 27.81 17.77
C THR A 5 14.18 27.90 16.51
N MET A 6 14.59 28.66 15.49
CA MET A 6 13.88 28.74 14.21
C MET A 6 13.88 27.38 13.48
N ASN A 7 15.00 26.64 13.47
CA ASN A 7 15.03 25.28 12.92
C ASN A 7 14.13 24.32 13.69
N SER A 8 14.07 24.43 15.02
CA SER A 8 13.18 23.59 15.84
C SER A 8 11.72 23.91 15.58
N LEU A 9 11.37 25.20 15.47
CA LEU A 9 10.01 25.66 15.12
C LEU A 9 9.61 25.21 13.71
N HIS A 10 10.53 25.34 12.75
CA HIS A 10 10.31 24.88 11.37
C HIS A 10 10.16 23.36 11.29
N LEU A 11 10.92 22.59 12.09
CA LEU A 11 10.77 21.14 12.20
C LEU A 11 9.40 20.77 12.78
N LEU A 12 8.96 21.46 13.83
CA LEU A 12 7.64 21.26 14.44
C LEU A 12 6.51 21.63 13.46
N TYR A 13 6.65 22.71 12.70
CA TYR A 13 5.70 23.10 11.67
C TYR A 13 5.63 22.07 10.53
N LYS A 14 6.79 21.58 10.08
CA LYS A 14 6.85 20.52 9.06
C LYS A 14 6.24 19.21 9.60
N TRP A 15 6.46 18.91 10.88
CA TRP A 15 5.89 17.75 11.57
C TRP A 15 4.37 17.85 11.69
N SER A 16 3.80 19.00 12.09
CA SER A 16 2.35 19.20 12.18
C SER A 16 1.65 19.13 10.81
N GLY A 17 2.38 19.41 9.74
CA GLY A 17 1.92 19.24 8.36
C GLY A 17 1.77 17.78 7.90
N THR A 18 2.40 16.82 8.60
CA THR A 18 2.39 15.40 8.22
C THR A 18 1.00 14.77 8.36
N ALA A 19 0.73 13.74 7.56
CA ALA A 19 -0.53 12.99 7.63
C ALA A 19 -0.72 12.31 8.99
N GLU A 20 0.37 11.83 9.58
CA GLU A 20 0.40 11.17 10.89
C GLU A 20 0.05 12.15 12.01
N ALA A 21 0.66 13.34 12.05
CA ALA A 21 0.34 14.35 13.07
C ALA A 21 -1.12 14.81 12.98
N LYS A 22 -1.62 15.06 11.75
CA LYS A 22 -3.04 15.41 11.52
C LYS A 22 -3.97 14.30 11.98
N PHE A 23 -3.61 13.03 11.73
CA PHE A 23 -4.39 11.89 12.20
C PHE A 23 -4.42 11.82 13.74
N THR A 24 -3.26 11.95 14.41
CA THR A 24 -3.19 11.93 15.88
C THR A 24 -4.01 13.05 16.51
N ILE A 25 -3.95 14.27 15.98
CA ILE A 25 -4.76 15.40 16.49
C ILE A 25 -6.25 15.08 16.36
N LYS A 26 -6.70 14.56 15.20
CA LYS A 26 -8.10 14.14 15.01
C LYS A 26 -8.48 13.02 16.00
N TYR A 27 -7.61 12.04 16.19
CA TYR A 27 -7.82 10.91 17.09
C TYR A 27 -8.05 11.35 18.54
N THR A 28 -7.20 12.27 19.01
CA THR A 28 -7.33 12.88 20.33
C THR A 28 -8.62 13.68 20.47
N ILE A 29 -8.94 14.54 19.48
CA ILE A 29 -10.16 15.37 19.51
C ILE A 29 -11.41 14.49 19.62
N VAL A 30 -11.53 13.43 18.81
CA VAL A 30 -12.67 12.50 18.88
C VAL A 30 -12.75 11.78 20.21
N SER A 31 -11.61 11.34 20.72
CA SER A 31 -11.52 10.64 22.01
C SER A 31 -12.08 11.54 23.12
N VAL A 32 -11.63 12.79 23.18
CA VAL A 32 -12.08 13.75 24.18
C VAL A 32 -13.56 14.07 23.99
N LEU A 33 -14.01 14.38 22.77
CA LEU A 33 -15.41 14.73 22.49
C LEU A 33 -16.39 13.61 22.86
N LEU A 34 -16.07 12.35 22.57
CA LEU A 34 -16.92 11.20 22.93
C LEU A 34 -16.83 10.83 24.40
N TRP A 35 -15.75 11.21 25.08
CA TRP A 35 -15.57 10.98 26.51
C TRP A 35 -16.26 12.05 27.37
N LEU A 36 -16.32 13.31 26.93
CA LEU A 36 -16.89 14.44 27.67
C LEU A 36 -18.27 14.19 28.30
N PRO A 37 -19.25 13.53 27.62
CA PRO A 37 -20.55 13.24 28.23
C PRO A 37 -20.48 12.40 29.50
N SER A 38 -19.41 11.63 29.71
CA SER A 38 -19.20 10.82 30.92
C SER A 38 -18.82 11.65 32.16
N VAL A 39 -18.33 12.87 31.96
CA VAL A 39 -17.80 13.75 33.01
C VAL A 39 -18.83 14.78 33.46
N PHE A 40 -19.61 15.32 32.53
CA PHE A 40 -20.63 16.31 32.87
C PHE A 40 -21.79 15.69 33.64
N HIS A 41 -22.11 16.26 34.80
CA HIS A 41 -23.14 15.73 35.72
C HIS A 41 -24.51 15.55 35.03
N SER A 42 -24.88 16.48 34.14
CA SER A 42 -26.15 16.43 33.40
C SER A 42 -26.25 15.29 32.37
N SER A 43 -25.12 14.79 31.84
CA SER A 43 -25.10 13.74 30.80
C SER A 43 -24.49 12.42 31.27
N ALA A 44 -23.81 12.39 32.41
CA ALA A 44 -23.08 11.23 32.91
C ALA A 44 -24.02 10.03 33.12
N GLN A 45 -25.20 10.25 33.70
CA GLN A 45 -26.18 9.18 33.90
C GLN A 45 -26.57 8.52 32.58
N PHE A 46 -26.84 9.31 31.54
CA PHE A 46 -27.17 8.78 30.21
C PHE A 46 -26.01 7.96 29.63
N TYR A 47 -24.78 8.48 29.72
CA TYR A 47 -23.59 7.80 29.22
C TYR A 47 -23.36 6.44 29.90
N TYR A 48 -23.51 6.35 31.23
CA TYR A 48 -23.33 5.10 31.97
C TYR A 48 -24.47 4.09 31.75
N VAL A 49 -25.73 4.55 31.68
CA VAL A 49 -26.89 3.70 31.41
C VAL A 49 -26.81 3.09 30.00
N GLN A 50 -26.39 3.88 29.00
CA GLN A 50 -26.26 3.42 27.62
C GLN A 50 -24.90 2.79 27.30
N LYS A 51 -23.99 2.66 28.28
CA LYS A 51 -22.63 2.16 28.08
C LYS A 51 -21.91 2.88 26.93
N GLY A 52 -21.98 4.21 26.92
CA GLY A 52 -21.47 5.10 25.87
C GLY A 52 -19.98 4.92 25.53
N VAL A 53 -19.20 4.31 26.43
CA VAL A 53 -17.81 3.91 26.19
C VAL A 53 -17.63 3.04 24.94
N TRP A 54 -18.64 2.25 24.59
CA TRP A 54 -18.57 1.46 23.36
C TRP A 54 -18.54 2.32 22.11
N ALA A 55 -19.28 3.44 22.08
CA ALA A 55 -19.24 4.36 20.95
C ALA A 55 -17.84 4.99 20.79
N LEU A 56 -17.16 5.29 21.89
CA LEU A 56 -15.77 5.75 21.90
C LEU A 56 -14.84 4.68 21.30
N ILE A 57 -14.90 3.44 21.80
CA ILE A 57 -14.09 2.32 21.28
C ILE A 57 -14.32 2.14 19.77
N MET A 58 -15.57 2.24 19.33
CA MET A 58 -15.93 2.09 17.92
C MET A 58 -15.41 3.24 17.06
N ALA A 59 -15.49 4.49 17.54
CA ALA A 59 -14.92 5.63 16.82
C ALA A 59 -13.40 5.50 16.64
N GLN A 60 -12.69 5.15 17.73
CA GLN A 60 -11.24 5.00 17.71
C GLN A 60 -10.77 3.87 16.81
N THR A 61 -11.42 2.71 16.92
CA THR A 61 -11.00 1.54 16.16
C THR A 61 -11.41 1.61 14.68
N THR A 62 -12.38 2.46 14.31
CA THR A 62 -12.82 2.65 12.92
C THR A 62 -12.02 3.72 12.18
N MET A 63 -11.42 4.69 12.91
CA MET A 63 -10.68 5.77 12.28
C MET A 63 -9.33 5.30 11.72
N ASN A 64 -8.99 5.78 10.53
CA ASN A 64 -7.74 5.39 9.86
C ASN A 64 -7.10 6.60 9.17
N ILE A 65 -5.80 6.51 8.85
CA ILE A 65 -5.03 7.59 8.23
C ILE A 65 -5.53 7.89 6.81
N TYR A 66 -5.96 6.87 6.07
CA TYR A 66 -6.41 7.02 4.69
C TYR A 66 -7.94 6.87 4.59
N ALA A 67 -8.58 7.82 3.90
CA ALA A 67 -10.04 7.84 3.76
C ALA A 67 -10.59 6.56 3.12
N SER A 68 -9.92 6.04 2.09
CA SER A 68 -10.31 4.80 1.41
C SER A 68 -10.29 3.57 2.32
N ASP A 69 -9.32 3.51 3.22
CA ASP A 69 -9.17 2.40 4.16
C ASP A 69 -10.21 2.51 5.29
N GLN A 70 -10.47 3.73 5.75
CA GLN A 70 -11.52 4.01 6.72
C GLN A 70 -12.92 3.62 6.18
N ILE A 71 -13.25 3.95 4.93
CA ILE A 71 -14.55 3.58 4.32
C ILE A 71 -14.71 2.06 4.24
N PHE A 72 -13.67 1.34 3.81
CA PHE A 72 -13.71 -0.12 3.79
C PHE A 72 -13.89 -0.71 5.19
N ASN A 73 -13.13 -0.21 6.17
CA ASN A 73 -13.25 -0.62 7.57
C ASN A 73 -14.63 -0.32 8.14
N TYR A 74 -15.23 0.82 7.79
CA TYR A 74 -16.58 1.18 8.20
C TYR A 74 -17.60 0.13 7.74
N VAL A 75 -17.57 -0.25 6.46
CA VAL A 75 -18.51 -1.25 5.89
C VAL A 75 -18.33 -2.61 6.55
N ILE A 76 -17.09 -3.12 6.63
CA ILE A 76 -16.86 -4.47 7.16
C ILE A 76 -17.22 -4.58 8.64
N ARG A 77 -17.06 -3.50 9.41
CA ARG A 77 -17.40 -3.45 10.84
C ARG A 77 -18.89 -3.35 11.07
N LEU A 78 -19.62 -2.59 10.26
CA LEU A 78 -21.08 -2.56 10.32
C LEU A 78 -21.67 -3.93 10.00
N VAL A 79 -21.22 -4.56 8.92
CA VAL A 79 -21.67 -5.91 8.54
C VAL A 79 -21.30 -6.92 9.63
N GLY A 80 -20.05 -6.89 10.11
CA GLY A 80 -19.59 -7.78 11.18
C GLY A 80 -20.40 -7.62 12.47
N THR A 81 -20.68 -6.38 12.87
CA THR A 81 -21.53 -6.08 14.04
C THR A 81 -22.94 -6.64 13.82
N PHE A 82 -23.55 -6.38 12.67
CA PHE A 82 -24.91 -6.83 12.38
C PHE A 82 -25.03 -8.36 12.45
N VAL A 83 -24.07 -9.08 11.84
CA VAL A 83 -24.01 -10.54 11.92
C VAL A 83 -23.78 -11.02 13.36
N GLY A 84 -22.87 -10.38 14.09
CA GLY A 84 -22.61 -10.66 15.50
C GLY A 84 -23.83 -10.44 16.41
N LEU A 85 -24.63 -9.41 16.13
CA LEU A 85 -25.89 -9.14 16.84
C LEU A 85 -26.91 -10.24 16.55
N CYS A 86 -27.09 -10.63 15.29
CA CYS A 86 -28.01 -11.70 14.92
C CYS A 86 -27.62 -13.02 15.59
N LEU A 87 -26.35 -13.41 15.50
CA LEU A 87 -25.84 -14.63 16.15
C LEU A 87 -25.97 -14.57 17.68
N GLY A 88 -25.65 -13.43 18.29
CA GLY A 88 -25.79 -13.22 19.74
C GLY A 88 -27.24 -13.34 20.21
N LEU A 89 -28.18 -12.76 19.47
CA LEU A 89 -29.62 -12.86 19.77
C LEU A 89 -30.14 -14.28 19.61
N VAL A 90 -29.81 -14.95 18.52
CA VAL A 90 -30.20 -16.35 18.28
C VAL A 90 -29.67 -17.24 19.41
N THR A 91 -28.41 -17.06 19.79
CA THR A 91 -27.78 -17.83 20.88
C THR A 91 -28.45 -17.60 22.22
N TRP A 92 -28.80 -16.34 22.51
CA TRP A 92 -29.51 -15.98 23.75
C TRP A 92 -30.91 -16.59 23.79
N TYR A 93 -31.72 -16.41 22.74
CA TYR A 93 -33.10 -16.89 22.73
C TYR A 93 -33.21 -18.42 22.67
N ILE A 94 -32.23 -19.13 22.07
CA ILE A 94 -32.16 -20.59 22.12
C ILE A 94 -31.84 -21.09 23.54
N GLY A 95 -30.91 -20.44 24.24
CA GLY A 95 -30.48 -20.87 25.58
C GLY A 95 -31.40 -20.45 26.72
N SER A 96 -32.05 -19.28 26.58
CA SER A 96 -32.81 -18.63 27.65
C SER A 96 -34.32 -18.49 27.38
N GLY A 97 -34.77 -18.76 26.15
CA GLY A 97 -36.14 -18.48 25.73
C GLY A 97 -36.52 -17.01 25.99
N ARG A 98 -37.71 -16.78 26.54
CA ARG A 98 -38.20 -15.43 26.93
C ARG A 98 -37.81 -15.00 28.35
N GLY A 99 -37.07 -15.83 29.09
CA GLY A 99 -36.78 -15.63 30.50
C GLY A 99 -35.39 -15.07 30.80
N ILE A 100 -35.03 -15.12 32.09
CA ILE A 100 -33.73 -14.68 32.65
C ILE A 100 -32.59 -15.66 32.28
N GLY A 101 -32.94 -16.86 31.80
CA GLY A 101 -32.02 -17.84 31.25
C GLY A 101 -31.61 -18.93 32.24
N ASN A 102 -31.41 -20.15 31.74
CA ASN A 102 -30.87 -21.27 32.52
C ASN A 102 -29.35 -21.35 32.27
N PRO A 103 -28.50 -21.46 33.32
CA PRO A 103 -27.04 -21.57 33.15
C PRO A 103 -26.63 -22.64 32.13
N TYR A 104 -27.27 -23.81 32.18
CA TYR A 104 -26.94 -24.94 31.30
C TYR A 104 -27.41 -24.69 29.86
N GLY A 105 -28.57 -24.05 29.68
CA GLY A 105 -29.11 -23.72 28.37
C GLY A 105 -28.26 -22.67 27.64
N VAL A 106 -27.85 -21.62 28.35
CA VAL A 106 -26.97 -20.57 27.81
C VAL A 106 -25.57 -21.12 27.55
N ALA A 107 -25.04 -21.98 28.41
CA ALA A 107 -23.75 -22.62 28.18
C ALA A 107 -23.78 -23.53 26.95
N ALA A 108 -24.81 -24.37 26.80
CA ALA A 108 -24.96 -25.26 25.66
C ALA A 108 -25.14 -24.49 24.34
N SER A 109 -26.02 -23.49 24.31
CA SER A 109 -26.22 -22.68 23.10
C SER A 109 -24.95 -21.90 22.74
N SER A 110 -24.29 -21.29 23.72
CA SER A 110 -23.04 -20.56 23.50
C SER A 110 -21.93 -21.47 22.98
N ALA A 111 -21.79 -22.69 23.50
CA ALA A 111 -20.78 -23.65 23.04
C ALA A 111 -20.95 -23.98 21.55
N VAL A 112 -22.18 -24.21 21.08
CA VAL A 112 -22.46 -24.52 19.67
C VAL A 112 -22.10 -23.36 18.76
N PHE A 113 -22.50 -22.13 19.10
CA PHE A 113 -22.24 -20.95 18.26
C PHE A 113 -20.81 -20.41 18.39
N LEU A 114 -20.08 -20.76 19.45
CA LEU A 114 -18.68 -20.36 19.63
C LEU A 114 -17.76 -21.09 18.65
N ILE A 115 -18.07 -22.33 18.26
CA ILE A 115 -17.30 -23.10 17.27
C ILE A 115 -17.15 -22.34 15.94
N PRO A 116 -18.24 -21.94 15.23
CA PRO A 116 -18.11 -21.19 13.98
C PRO A 116 -17.51 -19.80 14.17
N VAL A 117 -17.77 -19.12 15.31
CA VAL A 117 -17.20 -17.79 15.59
C VAL A 117 -15.68 -17.86 15.74
N VAL A 118 -15.16 -18.85 16.48
CA VAL A 118 -13.72 -19.06 16.64
C VAL A 118 -13.08 -19.53 15.34
N TRP A 119 -13.75 -20.41 14.59
CA TRP A 119 -13.27 -20.84 13.28
C TRP A 119 -13.10 -19.65 12.32
N LEU A 120 -14.12 -18.79 12.21
CA LEU A 120 -14.03 -17.58 11.39
C LEU A 120 -12.91 -16.65 11.86
N ARG A 121 -12.69 -16.53 13.18
CA ARG A 121 -11.60 -15.72 13.73
C ARG A 121 -10.21 -16.25 13.35
N LEU A 122 -10.02 -17.56 13.31
CA LEU A 122 -8.72 -18.18 13.03
C LEU A 122 -8.38 -18.20 11.54
N PHE A 123 -9.38 -18.41 10.68
CA PHE A 123 -9.16 -18.63 9.24
C PHE A 123 -9.56 -17.45 8.34
N ALA A 124 -10.11 -16.37 8.89
CA ALA A 124 -10.46 -15.20 8.08
C ALA A 124 -9.21 -14.53 7.47
N PRO A 125 -9.25 -14.13 6.18
CA PRO A 125 -8.20 -13.31 5.59
C PRO A 125 -7.98 -12.02 6.37
N ALA A 126 -6.72 -11.56 6.47
CA ALA A 126 -6.32 -10.38 7.23
C ALA A 126 -7.16 -9.12 6.92
N LYS A 127 -7.62 -9.00 5.67
CA LYS A 127 -8.50 -7.92 5.20
C LYS A 127 -9.85 -7.87 5.93
N TYR A 128 -10.45 -9.01 6.25
CA TYR A 128 -11.78 -9.10 6.87
C TYR A 128 -11.73 -9.28 8.39
N LEU A 129 -10.54 -9.56 8.92
CA LEU A 129 -10.29 -9.79 10.34
C LEU A 129 -10.88 -8.71 11.26
N PRO A 130 -10.78 -7.39 10.95
CA PRO A 130 -11.38 -6.36 11.81
C PRO A 130 -12.89 -6.50 11.99
N GLY A 131 -13.62 -6.88 10.93
CA GLY A 131 -15.06 -7.10 10.98
C GLY A 131 -15.43 -8.37 11.76
N VAL A 132 -14.67 -9.45 11.56
CA VAL A 132 -14.86 -10.72 12.28
C VAL A 132 -14.60 -10.55 13.78
N LEU A 133 -13.57 -9.80 14.16
CA LEU A 133 -13.25 -9.50 15.56
C LEU A 133 -14.38 -8.73 16.24
N ILE A 134 -14.93 -7.70 15.57
CA ILE A 134 -16.06 -6.95 16.13
C ILE A 134 -17.33 -7.80 16.16
N GLY A 135 -17.58 -8.63 15.15
CA GLY A 135 -18.72 -9.54 15.14
C GLY A 135 -18.67 -10.53 16.31
N GLY A 136 -17.50 -11.16 16.53
CA GLY A 136 -17.28 -12.06 17.66
C GLY A 136 -17.37 -11.36 19.02
N ALA A 137 -16.80 -10.15 19.15
CA ALA A 137 -16.94 -9.34 20.36
C ALA A 137 -18.41 -8.98 20.61
N THR A 138 -19.15 -8.59 19.56
CA THR A 138 -20.57 -8.23 19.65
C THR A 138 -21.42 -9.42 20.07
N PHE A 139 -21.15 -10.61 19.52
CA PHE A 139 -21.76 -11.87 19.95
C PHE A 139 -21.57 -12.09 21.46
N ALA A 140 -20.32 -12.05 21.94
CA ALA A 140 -20.01 -12.28 23.35
C ALA A 140 -20.64 -11.21 24.25
N LEU A 141 -20.66 -9.96 23.81
CA LEU A 141 -21.23 -8.84 24.54
C LEU A 141 -22.77 -8.87 24.58
N VAL A 142 -23.45 -9.44 23.59
CA VAL A 142 -24.91 -9.62 23.65
C VAL A 142 -25.26 -10.71 24.65
N VAL A 143 -24.62 -11.88 24.55
CA VAL A 143 -24.89 -13.01 25.45
C VAL A 143 -24.48 -12.68 26.89
N GLY A 144 -23.27 -12.14 27.09
CA GLY A 144 -22.72 -11.84 28.40
C GLY A 144 -23.50 -10.76 29.15
N TYR A 145 -23.86 -9.65 28.49
CA TYR A 145 -24.67 -8.62 29.15
C TYR A 145 -26.10 -9.09 29.39
N SER A 146 -26.68 -9.91 28.51
CA SER A 146 -28.03 -10.45 28.76
C SER A 146 -28.07 -11.33 30.00
N TRP A 147 -26.97 -12.07 30.25
CA TRP A 147 -26.80 -12.84 31.48
C TRP A 147 -26.64 -11.94 32.71
N ILE A 148 -25.71 -10.98 32.65
CA ILE A 148 -25.39 -10.08 33.77
C ILE A 148 -26.62 -9.25 34.16
N ASP A 149 -27.30 -8.61 33.21
CA ASP A 149 -28.46 -7.76 33.48
C ASP A 149 -29.66 -8.56 34.04
N GLY A 150 -29.71 -9.87 33.78
CA GLY A 150 -30.73 -10.77 34.32
C GLY A 150 -30.44 -11.29 35.73
N HIS A 151 -29.17 -11.38 36.14
CA HIS A 151 -28.75 -12.01 37.40
C HIS A 151 -28.14 -11.03 38.41
N LEU A 152 -27.67 -9.88 37.96
CA LEU A 152 -27.02 -8.87 38.78
C LEU A 152 -27.76 -7.54 38.67
N GLN A 153 -28.16 -6.99 39.82
CA GLN A 153 -28.73 -5.64 39.85
C GLN A 153 -27.59 -4.63 39.78
N THR A 154 -27.36 -4.08 38.58
CA THR A 154 -26.38 -3.01 38.38
C THR A 154 -27.09 -1.70 38.04
N VAL A 155 -26.44 -0.58 38.35
CA VAL A 155 -26.99 0.75 38.03
C VAL A 155 -27.02 0.91 36.52
N GLY A 156 -28.24 0.99 35.97
CA GLY A 156 -28.48 1.05 34.53
C GLY A 156 -28.40 -0.31 33.85
N ASN A 157 -29.42 -1.15 34.05
CA ASN A 157 -29.64 -2.40 33.31
C ASN A 157 -30.35 -2.10 31.97
N PRO A 158 -29.63 -2.07 30.82
CA PRO A 158 -30.23 -1.90 29.49
C PRO A 158 -31.23 -2.99 29.09
N GLY A 159 -31.24 -4.13 29.78
CA GLY A 159 -32.27 -5.16 29.72
C GLY A 159 -31.72 -6.50 29.23
N ILE A 160 -32.53 -7.32 28.55
CA ILE A 160 -32.16 -8.69 28.18
C ILE A 160 -32.38 -8.91 26.68
N GLY A 161 -31.43 -9.55 26.00
CA GLY A 161 -31.54 -9.97 24.60
C GLY A 161 -31.68 -8.79 23.63
N TRP A 162 -32.89 -8.63 23.06
CA TRP A 162 -33.17 -7.60 22.04
C TRP A 162 -32.80 -6.19 22.50
N SER A 163 -33.09 -5.84 23.76
CA SER A 163 -32.85 -4.47 24.25
C SER A 163 -31.37 -4.12 24.28
N ILE A 164 -30.49 -5.10 24.51
CA ILE A 164 -29.04 -4.93 24.45
C ILE A 164 -28.57 -4.84 22.99
N ALA A 165 -29.10 -5.70 22.12
CA ALA A 165 -28.63 -5.80 20.74
C ALA A 165 -28.87 -4.51 19.94
N TRP A 166 -30.07 -3.93 19.99
CA TRP A 166 -30.34 -2.69 19.25
C TRP A 166 -29.55 -1.50 19.83
N ARG A 167 -29.38 -1.41 21.16
CA ARG A 167 -28.57 -0.36 21.78
C ARG A 167 -27.12 -0.44 21.32
N ARG A 168 -26.57 -1.66 21.21
CA ARG A 168 -25.23 -1.89 20.67
C ARG A 168 -25.10 -1.46 19.21
N TRP A 169 -26.09 -1.80 18.38
CA TRP A 169 -26.12 -1.35 16.99
C TRP A 169 -26.04 0.18 16.91
N VAL A 170 -26.86 0.88 17.70
CA VAL A 170 -26.88 2.34 17.73
C VAL A 170 -25.54 2.93 18.18
N LEU A 171 -24.91 2.37 19.23
CA LEU A 171 -23.58 2.83 19.68
C LEU A 171 -22.49 2.64 18.61
N VAL A 172 -22.53 1.51 17.88
CA VAL A 172 -21.64 1.28 16.74
C VAL A 172 -21.88 2.32 15.65
N VAL A 173 -23.14 2.60 15.29
CA VAL A 173 -23.49 3.61 14.29
C VAL A 173 -23.02 5.01 14.72
N ILE A 174 -23.23 5.39 15.99
CA ILE A 174 -22.78 6.68 16.54
C ILE A 174 -21.25 6.80 16.49
N GLY A 175 -20.52 5.79 16.98
CA GLY A 175 -19.05 5.81 16.95
C GLY A 175 -18.52 5.88 15.51
N SER A 176 -19.15 5.13 14.61
CA SER A 176 -18.77 5.13 13.19
C SER A 176 -19.09 6.48 12.53
N ALA A 177 -20.22 7.11 12.85
CA ALA A 177 -20.58 8.45 12.38
C ALA A 177 -19.61 9.52 12.90
N ALA A 178 -19.22 9.47 14.18
CA ALA A 178 -18.23 10.38 14.75
C ALA A 178 -16.88 10.27 14.02
N SER A 179 -16.43 9.04 13.72
CA SER A 179 -15.21 8.82 12.91
C SER A 179 -15.34 9.39 11.49
N PHE A 180 -16.52 9.30 10.88
CA PHE A 180 -16.79 9.80 9.54
C PHE A 180 -16.79 11.33 9.49
N ILE A 181 -17.38 12.01 10.47
CA ILE A 181 -17.35 13.48 10.60
C ILE A 181 -15.89 13.97 10.62
N MET A 182 -15.03 13.26 11.33
CA MET A 182 -13.63 13.66 11.51
C MET A 182 -12.76 13.34 10.29
N MET A 183 -13.23 12.43 9.45
CA MET A 183 -12.68 12.19 8.12
C MET A 183 -13.02 13.32 7.14
N MET A 184 -14.17 13.98 7.28
CA MET A 184 -14.53 15.14 6.43
C MET A 184 -13.62 16.35 6.67
N LEU A 185 -13.11 16.50 7.89
CA LEU A 185 -12.02 17.44 8.20
C LEU A 185 -10.75 16.94 7.49
N PRO A 186 -9.96 17.82 6.85
CA PRO A 186 -9.34 17.60 5.53
C PRO A 186 -8.92 16.14 5.26
N PRO A 187 -9.54 15.46 4.28
CA PRO A 187 -9.30 14.06 4.01
C PRO A 187 -7.92 13.84 3.37
N THR A 188 -7.20 12.88 3.91
CA THR A 188 -5.96 12.34 3.35
C THR A 188 -6.34 11.27 2.32
N SER A 189 -6.32 11.66 1.04
CA SER A 189 -6.68 10.80 -0.08
C SER A 189 -5.78 9.56 -0.16
N GLY A 190 -6.41 8.38 -0.19
CA GLY A 190 -5.72 7.10 -0.36
C GLY A 190 -5.11 6.97 -1.75
N ARG A 191 -5.78 7.51 -2.78
CA ARG A 191 -5.26 7.56 -4.16
C ARG A 191 -3.94 8.33 -4.27
N LYS A 192 -3.84 9.47 -3.58
CA LYS A 192 -2.57 10.24 -3.50
C LYS A 192 -1.50 9.44 -2.76
N ALA A 193 -1.88 8.74 -1.69
CA ALA A 193 -0.97 7.89 -0.93
C ALA A 193 -0.41 6.73 -1.77
N VAL A 194 -1.25 6.03 -2.55
CA VAL A 194 -0.82 4.98 -3.48
C VAL A 194 0.24 5.50 -4.44
N ARG A 195 -0.01 6.65 -5.07
CA ARG A 195 0.95 7.25 -6.02
C ARG A 195 2.29 7.61 -5.36
N LEU A 196 2.25 8.25 -4.20
CA LEU A 196 3.45 8.62 -3.45
C LEU A 196 4.21 7.40 -2.92
N ARG A 197 3.49 6.34 -2.55
CA ARG A 197 4.09 5.10 -2.06
C ARG A 197 4.79 4.33 -3.18
N ASN A 198 4.18 4.20 -4.35
CA ASN A 198 4.85 3.66 -5.55
C ASN A 198 6.12 4.46 -5.87
N ALA A 199 6.05 5.80 -5.87
CA ALA A 199 7.23 6.64 -6.08
C ALA A 199 8.36 6.34 -5.07
N ALA A 200 8.01 6.20 -3.79
CA ALA A 200 8.97 5.87 -2.74
C ALA A 200 9.57 4.46 -2.91
N VAL A 201 8.77 3.48 -3.33
CA VAL A 201 9.23 2.11 -3.60
C VAL A 201 10.21 2.11 -4.78
N ILE A 202 9.88 2.77 -5.90
CA ILE A 202 10.77 2.92 -7.06
C ILE A 202 12.10 3.56 -6.66
N SER A 203 12.07 4.62 -5.84
CA SER A 203 13.31 5.23 -5.31
C SER A 203 14.11 4.28 -4.44
N LYS A 204 13.47 3.43 -3.63
CA LYS A 204 14.16 2.43 -2.81
C LYS A 204 14.73 1.29 -3.64
N ILE A 205 14.04 0.85 -4.69
CA ILE A 205 14.56 -0.10 -5.69
C ILE A 205 15.81 0.50 -6.35
N SER A 206 15.79 1.78 -6.70
CA SER A 206 16.97 2.50 -7.22
C SER A 206 18.15 2.47 -6.26
N ASN A 207 17.90 2.74 -4.97
CA ASN A 207 18.94 2.71 -3.95
C ASN A 207 19.49 1.29 -3.75
N MET A 208 18.64 0.27 -3.87
CA MET A 208 19.08 -1.13 -3.83
C MET A 208 19.98 -1.45 -5.03
N TYR A 209 19.59 -1.03 -6.23
CA TYR A 209 20.43 -1.18 -7.42
C TYR A 209 21.79 -0.47 -7.26
N ALA A 210 21.79 0.77 -6.76
CA ALA A 210 23.03 1.51 -6.50
C ALA A 210 23.92 0.82 -5.47
N PHE A 211 23.34 0.29 -4.38
CA PHE A 211 24.06 -0.49 -3.37
C PHE A 211 24.68 -1.78 -3.91
N LEU A 212 23.96 -2.45 -4.81
CA LEU A 212 24.47 -3.64 -5.49
C LEU A 212 25.65 -3.30 -6.40
N VAL A 213 25.50 -2.27 -7.22
CA VAL A 213 26.52 -1.81 -8.17
C VAL A 213 27.76 -1.26 -7.45
N SER A 214 27.61 -0.52 -6.34
CA SER A 214 28.76 -0.02 -5.57
C SER A 214 29.61 -1.15 -5.02
N THR A 215 28.95 -2.21 -4.53
CA THR A 215 29.64 -3.41 -4.03
C THR A 215 30.37 -4.12 -5.18
N TRP A 216 29.78 -4.10 -6.38
CA TRP A 216 30.43 -4.65 -7.57
C TRP A 216 31.69 -3.87 -7.96
N ILE A 217 31.64 -2.53 -7.96
CA ILE A 217 32.79 -1.67 -8.29
C ILE A 217 33.91 -1.81 -7.25
N GLU A 218 33.57 -1.86 -5.96
CA GLU A 218 34.56 -1.97 -4.88
C GLU A 218 35.37 -3.28 -4.95
N THR A 219 34.73 -4.37 -5.39
CA THR A 219 35.43 -5.64 -5.60
C THR A 219 36.36 -5.66 -6.81
N GLU A 220 36.13 -4.80 -7.82
CA GLU A 220 36.99 -4.70 -9.02
C GLU A 220 38.35 -4.07 -8.70
N HIS A 221 38.39 -3.12 -7.76
CA HIS A 221 39.61 -2.40 -7.39
C HIS A 221 40.52 -3.15 -6.38
N ARG A 222 40.18 -4.38 -5.95
CA ARG A 222 41.05 -5.15 -5.04
C ARG A 222 42.13 -5.91 -5.83
N GLU A 223 43.33 -5.31 -5.90
CA GLU A 223 44.51 -5.84 -6.62
C GLU A 223 45.13 -7.14 -6.08
N LYS A 224 44.59 -7.78 -5.03
CA LYS A 224 45.16 -9.03 -4.47
C LYS A 224 44.21 -10.21 -4.61
N PRO A 225 44.55 -11.24 -5.41
CA PRO A 225 43.76 -12.46 -5.61
C PRO A 225 43.97 -13.43 -4.44
N SER A 226 43.70 -12.99 -3.21
CA SER A 226 43.80 -13.86 -2.03
C SER A 226 42.40 -14.19 -1.51
N ARG A 227 41.97 -15.42 -1.81
CA ARG A 227 40.75 -16.12 -1.39
C ARG A 227 39.45 -15.50 -1.90
N ARG A 228 38.83 -16.21 -2.86
CA ARG A 228 37.41 -16.16 -3.28
C ARG A 228 36.71 -14.88 -2.84
N ALA A 229 36.51 -13.94 -3.75
CA ALA A 229 35.79 -12.69 -3.51
C ALA A 229 34.27 -12.92 -3.27
N HIS A 230 33.92 -13.79 -2.33
CA HIS A 230 32.56 -13.91 -1.82
C HIS A 230 32.20 -12.59 -1.15
N ALA A 231 31.00 -12.10 -1.47
CA ALA A 231 30.41 -11.00 -0.72
C ALA A 231 30.44 -11.37 0.77
N SER A 232 30.93 -10.45 1.62
CA SER A 232 31.00 -10.68 3.07
C SER A 232 29.65 -11.16 3.60
N GLU A 233 29.67 -12.12 4.53
CA GLU A 233 28.44 -12.63 5.16
C GLU A 233 27.59 -11.49 5.74
N ALA A 234 28.24 -10.45 6.29
CA ALA A 234 27.60 -9.24 6.78
C ALA A 234 26.88 -8.44 5.67
N TRP A 235 27.47 -8.38 4.47
CA TRP A 235 26.83 -7.75 3.32
C TRP A 235 25.62 -8.55 2.85
N LEU A 236 25.74 -9.88 2.79
CA LEU A 236 24.64 -10.77 2.40
C LEU A 236 23.45 -10.66 3.36
N SER A 237 23.71 -10.60 4.67
CA SER A 237 22.66 -10.39 5.66
C SER A 237 21.96 -9.05 5.49
N GLU A 238 22.73 -7.97 5.27
CA GLU A 238 22.17 -6.62 5.10
C GLU A 238 21.37 -6.53 3.79
N PHE A 239 21.88 -7.10 2.70
CA PHE A 239 21.21 -7.15 1.41
C PHE A 239 19.87 -7.91 1.51
N ARG A 240 19.86 -9.10 2.12
CA ARG A 240 18.65 -9.89 2.33
C ARG A 240 17.62 -9.16 3.19
N LEU A 241 18.07 -8.50 4.26
CA LEU A 241 17.19 -7.74 5.15
C LEU A 241 16.53 -6.57 4.42
N ARG A 242 17.31 -5.79 3.65
CA ARG A 242 16.78 -4.68 2.83
C ARG A 242 15.84 -5.18 1.73
N LEU A 243 16.16 -6.31 1.08
CA LEU A 243 15.30 -6.91 0.05
C LEU A 243 13.95 -7.33 0.62
N LYS A 244 13.96 -8.03 1.77
CA LYS A 244 12.73 -8.45 2.45
C LYS A 244 11.87 -7.25 2.84
N ALA A 245 12.48 -6.22 3.44
CA ALA A 245 11.77 -5.00 3.82
C ALA A 245 11.18 -4.25 2.61
N LEU A 246 11.82 -4.33 1.44
CA LEU A 246 11.32 -3.72 0.20
C LEU A 246 10.20 -4.55 -0.42
N ALA A 247 10.28 -5.89 -0.39
CA ALA A 247 9.23 -6.79 -0.84
C ALA A 247 7.93 -6.60 -0.01
N GLU A 248 8.05 -6.46 1.30
CA GLU A 248 6.93 -6.11 2.19
C GLU A 248 6.29 -4.77 1.80
N GLN A 249 7.10 -3.77 1.41
CA GLN A 249 6.57 -2.47 0.96
C GLN A 249 5.83 -2.58 -0.36
N VAL A 250 6.32 -3.34 -1.34
CA VAL A 250 5.61 -3.59 -2.60
C VAL A 250 4.26 -4.27 -2.33
N GLN A 251 4.23 -5.26 -1.43
CA GLN A 251 2.99 -5.92 -1.04
C GLN A 251 2.01 -4.95 -0.34
N SER A 252 2.52 -4.04 0.49
CA SER A 252 1.70 -2.99 1.12
C SER A 252 1.08 -2.03 0.08
N VAL A 253 1.78 -1.74 -1.02
CA VAL A 253 1.26 -0.90 -2.12
C VAL A 253 0.10 -1.57 -2.84
N ARG A 254 0.19 -2.88 -3.08
CA ARG A 254 -0.93 -3.66 -3.67
C ARG A 254 -2.18 -3.58 -2.81
N GLN A 255 -2.03 -3.80 -1.51
CA GLN A 255 -3.14 -3.69 -0.56
C GLN A 255 -3.75 -2.28 -0.55
N LEU A 256 -2.93 -1.22 -0.52
CA LEU A 256 -3.41 0.16 -0.59
C LEU A 256 -4.14 0.46 -1.90
N THR A 257 -3.65 -0.09 -3.03
CA THR A 257 -4.24 0.07 -4.36
C THR A 257 -5.65 -0.55 -4.44
N ASP A 258 -5.82 -1.73 -3.84
CA ASP A 258 -7.12 -2.39 -3.73
C ASP A 258 -8.11 -1.65 -2.83
N MET A 259 -7.61 -0.98 -1.78
CA MET A 259 -8.46 -0.17 -0.89
C MET A 259 -8.85 1.16 -1.54
N ALA A 260 -7.97 1.76 -2.35
CA ALA A 260 -8.19 3.07 -2.98
C ALA A 260 -9.44 3.15 -3.89
N LYS A 261 -9.99 2.00 -4.32
CA LYS A 261 -11.26 1.93 -5.06
C LYS A 261 -12.46 2.44 -4.26
N TRP A 262 -12.41 2.33 -2.92
CA TRP A 262 -13.50 2.71 -2.02
C TRP A 262 -13.67 4.23 -1.83
N GLU A 263 -12.71 5.05 -2.28
CA GLU A 263 -12.77 6.51 -2.17
C GLU A 263 -13.83 7.13 -3.12
N GLY A 264 -14.46 6.34 -4.00
CA GLY A 264 -15.39 6.80 -5.06
C GLY A 264 -14.68 7.60 -6.16
N ASN A 265 -15.27 7.82 -7.35
CA ASN A 265 -14.69 8.79 -8.30
C ASN A 265 -15.46 10.04 -8.65
N ILE A 266 -15.25 11.01 -7.77
CA ILE A 266 -15.47 12.44 -7.98
C ILE A 266 -14.57 12.99 -9.12
N ARG A 267 -13.39 12.40 -9.40
CA ARG A 267 -12.42 12.89 -10.41
C ARG A 267 -12.11 11.90 -11.57
N GLY A 268 -13.04 11.00 -11.88
CA GLY A 268 -12.89 10.02 -12.97
C GLY A 268 -12.33 8.66 -12.56
N ALA A 269 -12.52 7.67 -13.45
CA ALA A 269 -12.25 6.24 -13.22
C ALA A 269 -10.88 5.99 -12.57
N TRP A 270 -10.85 5.27 -11.45
CA TRP A 270 -9.60 4.81 -10.82
C TRP A 270 -8.91 3.76 -11.71
N PRO A 271 -7.65 3.99 -12.14
CA PRO A 271 -6.90 3.07 -12.99
C PRO A 271 -6.31 1.92 -12.16
N LEU A 272 -7.18 1.07 -11.61
CA LEU A 272 -6.79 -0.04 -10.73
C LEU A 272 -5.81 -1.00 -11.42
N LYS A 273 -6.12 -1.35 -12.67
CA LYS A 273 -5.34 -2.31 -13.45
C LYS A 273 -3.93 -1.80 -13.66
N GLU A 274 -3.79 -0.52 -14.04
CA GLU A 274 -2.49 0.09 -14.32
C GLU A 274 -1.61 0.21 -13.06
N TYR A 275 -2.19 0.52 -11.89
CA TYR A 275 -1.41 0.53 -10.63
C TYR A 275 -1.02 -0.88 -10.17
N ASN A 276 -1.86 -1.89 -10.41
CA ASN A 276 -1.48 -3.27 -10.15
C ASN A 276 -0.38 -3.74 -11.09
N GLU A 277 -0.46 -3.44 -12.38
CA GLU A 277 0.61 -3.70 -13.35
C GLU A 277 1.91 -2.97 -12.99
N LEU A 278 1.83 -1.77 -12.41
CA LEU A 278 2.99 -1.04 -11.89
C LEU A 278 3.61 -1.76 -10.68
N ALA A 279 2.81 -2.20 -9.71
CA ALA A 279 3.28 -2.96 -8.55
C ALA A 279 3.85 -4.34 -8.95
N ASP A 280 3.32 -4.95 -10.00
CA ASP A 280 3.87 -6.16 -10.61
C ASP A 280 5.24 -5.87 -11.23
N ALA A 281 5.37 -4.78 -11.99
CA ALA A 281 6.66 -4.36 -12.53
C ALA A 281 7.68 -4.04 -11.42
N GLU A 282 7.26 -3.40 -10.32
CA GLU A 282 8.11 -3.16 -9.14
C GLU A 282 8.58 -4.48 -8.48
N SER A 283 7.69 -5.46 -8.36
CA SER A 283 8.02 -6.81 -7.85
C SER A 283 9.00 -7.53 -8.78
N GLU A 284 8.74 -7.50 -10.09
CA GLU A 284 9.59 -8.09 -11.12
C GLU A 284 11.00 -7.46 -11.11
N MET A 285 11.09 -6.13 -11.01
CA MET A 285 12.37 -5.42 -10.88
C MET A 285 13.11 -5.81 -9.60
N LEU A 286 12.41 -5.93 -8.47
CA LEU A 286 13.01 -6.35 -7.21
C LEU A 286 13.57 -7.78 -7.30
N ASN A 287 12.83 -8.69 -7.94
CA ASN A 287 13.27 -10.07 -8.17
C ASN A 287 14.52 -10.11 -9.07
N ALA A 288 14.56 -9.29 -10.12
CA ALA A 288 15.75 -9.18 -10.98
C ALA A 288 16.98 -8.67 -10.20
N ILE A 289 16.81 -7.68 -9.33
CA ILE A 289 17.90 -7.21 -8.44
C ILE A 289 18.33 -8.30 -7.45
N ALA A 290 17.39 -9.07 -6.91
CA ALA A 290 17.70 -10.18 -6.01
C ALA A 290 18.49 -11.29 -6.71
N GLN A 291 18.10 -11.66 -7.93
CA GLN A 291 18.83 -12.61 -8.76
C GLN A 291 20.24 -12.10 -9.11
N LEU A 292 20.36 -10.83 -9.50
CA LEU A 292 21.65 -10.22 -9.78
C LEU A 292 22.56 -10.22 -8.54
N GLY A 293 22.00 -9.88 -7.36
CA GLY A 293 22.70 -9.95 -6.09
C GLY A 293 23.16 -11.36 -5.72
N SER A 294 22.32 -12.37 -5.98
CA SER A 294 22.68 -13.77 -5.76
C SER A 294 23.79 -14.24 -6.70
N ALA A 295 23.73 -13.85 -7.98
CA ALA A 295 24.77 -14.17 -8.95
C ALA A 295 26.12 -13.57 -8.50
N ILE A 296 26.14 -12.30 -8.13
CA ILE A 296 27.37 -11.63 -7.64
C ILE A 296 28.01 -12.35 -6.46
N ALA A 297 27.19 -12.82 -5.52
CA ALA A 297 27.70 -13.46 -4.32
C ALA A 297 28.41 -14.80 -4.59
N HIS A 298 28.09 -15.46 -5.71
CA HIS A 298 28.54 -16.81 -6.04
C HIS A 298 29.42 -16.88 -7.30
N LEU A 299 29.51 -15.84 -8.12
CA LEU A 299 30.42 -15.82 -9.28
C LEU A 299 31.87 -15.84 -8.83
N ASP A 300 32.66 -16.72 -9.44
CA ASP A 300 34.12 -16.71 -9.33
C ASP A 300 34.73 -15.53 -10.11
N ASP A 301 35.95 -15.12 -9.74
CA ASP A 301 36.57 -13.89 -10.24
C ASP A 301 36.74 -13.89 -11.78
N ASP A 302 37.08 -15.03 -12.37
CA ASP A 302 37.25 -15.18 -13.84
C ASP A 302 35.93 -15.02 -14.60
N TRP A 303 34.86 -15.64 -14.10
CA TRP A 303 33.52 -15.51 -14.68
C TRP A 303 32.97 -14.11 -14.50
N ARG A 304 33.35 -13.43 -13.42
CA ARG A 304 32.97 -12.05 -13.14
C ARG A 304 33.58 -11.08 -14.14
N ILE A 305 34.86 -11.24 -14.47
CA ILE A 305 35.54 -10.43 -15.50
C ILE A 305 34.89 -10.68 -16.88
N LYS A 306 34.65 -11.94 -17.24
CA LYS A 306 33.92 -12.29 -18.48
C LYS A 306 32.50 -11.71 -18.51
N PHE A 307 31.84 -11.62 -17.36
CA PHE A 307 30.51 -11.04 -17.24
C PHE A 307 30.53 -9.54 -17.48
N LEU A 308 31.50 -8.85 -16.88
CA LEU A 308 31.73 -7.41 -17.04
C LEU A 308 31.96 -7.03 -18.51
N HIS A 309 32.88 -7.72 -19.17
CA HIS A 309 33.20 -7.46 -20.57
C HIS A 309 32.00 -7.70 -21.51
N LYS A 310 31.21 -8.76 -21.29
CA LYS A 310 30.09 -9.10 -22.17
C LYS A 310 28.82 -8.28 -21.92
N THR A 311 28.51 -7.94 -20.68
CA THR A 311 27.25 -7.26 -20.35
C THR A 311 27.38 -5.74 -20.22
N LYS A 312 28.58 -5.19 -19.98
CA LYS A 312 28.81 -3.75 -19.77
C LYS A 312 27.90 -3.08 -18.72
N VAL A 313 27.30 -3.87 -17.84
CA VAL A 313 26.32 -3.40 -16.83
C VAL A 313 26.94 -2.49 -15.79
N VAL A 314 28.26 -2.61 -15.59
CA VAL A 314 29.04 -1.78 -14.67
C VAL A 314 29.60 -0.53 -15.35
N HIS A 315 29.35 -0.33 -16.64
CA HIS A 315 29.81 0.88 -17.32
C HIS A 315 29.14 2.13 -16.69
N PRO A 316 29.91 3.17 -16.30
CA PRO A 316 29.36 4.36 -15.62
C PRO A 316 28.18 5.01 -16.35
N ASN A 317 28.28 5.13 -17.68
CA ASN A 317 27.19 5.65 -18.52
C ASN A 317 25.90 4.83 -18.42
N PHE A 318 26.00 3.50 -18.36
CA PHE A 318 24.83 2.63 -18.26
C PHE A 318 24.19 2.69 -16.87
N ILE A 319 25.00 2.69 -15.81
CA ILE A 319 24.52 2.87 -14.43
C ILE A 319 23.78 4.21 -14.31
N SER A 320 24.37 5.29 -14.85
CA SER A 320 23.76 6.62 -14.85
C SER A 320 22.43 6.64 -15.60
N ASP A 321 22.33 5.99 -16.75
CA ASP A 321 21.08 5.85 -17.50
C ASP A 321 19.99 5.13 -16.70
N VAL A 322 20.33 4.03 -16.02
CA VAL A 322 19.39 3.26 -15.18
C VAL A 322 18.90 4.09 -13.99
N LEU A 323 19.82 4.73 -13.25
CA LEU A 323 19.48 5.57 -12.09
C LEU A 323 18.68 6.81 -12.48
N THR A 324 18.97 7.40 -13.64
CA THR A 324 18.23 8.54 -14.19
C THR A 324 16.78 8.12 -14.47
N LYS A 325 16.55 6.94 -15.08
CA LYS A 325 15.19 6.45 -15.28
C LYS A 325 14.44 6.24 -13.97
N PHE A 326 15.07 5.70 -12.92
CA PHE A 326 14.44 5.52 -11.60
C PHE A 326 14.01 6.86 -11.03
N THR A 327 14.90 7.84 -11.14
CA THR A 327 14.64 9.19 -10.66
C THR A 327 13.49 9.81 -11.41
N VAL A 328 13.48 9.78 -12.75
CA VAL A 328 12.42 10.39 -13.54
C VAL A 328 11.06 9.72 -13.32
N VAL A 329 10.99 8.38 -13.26
CA VAL A 329 9.72 7.68 -12.98
C VAL A 329 9.22 8.04 -11.58
N SER A 330 10.07 7.94 -10.57
CA SER A 330 9.73 8.28 -9.18
C SER A 330 9.26 9.73 -9.06
N GLN A 331 9.98 10.69 -9.66
CA GLN A 331 9.61 12.11 -9.64
C GLN A 331 8.27 12.34 -10.35
N SER A 332 8.04 11.72 -11.51
CA SER A 332 6.77 11.85 -12.24
C SER A 332 5.56 11.35 -11.43
N LEU A 333 5.75 10.29 -10.62
CA LEU A 333 4.72 9.81 -9.70
C LEU A 333 4.59 10.75 -8.49
N ARG A 334 5.70 11.29 -7.99
CA ARG A 334 5.71 12.19 -6.84
C ARG A 334 4.99 13.51 -7.14
N THR A 335 5.32 14.17 -8.25
CA THR A 335 4.67 15.41 -8.72
C THR A 335 3.29 15.13 -9.30
N GLY A 336 3.08 13.95 -9.89
CA GLY A 336 1.88 13.60 -10.62
C GLY A 336 1.89 14.07 -12.07
N GLU A 337 2.98 14.67 -12.54
CA GLU A 337 3.14 15.19 -13.89
C GLU A 337 3.42 14.07 -14.90
N ALA A 338 3.08 14.35 -16.16
CA ALA A 338 3.41 13.47 -17.28
C ALA A 338 4.92 13.42 -17.50
N MET A 339 5.43 12.24 -17.87
CA MET A 339 6.81 12.08 -18.25
C MET A 339 7.04 12.68 -19.64
N HIS A 340 8.19 13.32 -19.86
CA HIS A 340 8.50 13.89 -21.17
C HIS A 340 8.63 12.79 -22.25
N GLN A 341 8.08 13.05 -23.43
CA GLN A 341 7.99 12.07 -24.52
C GLN A 341 9.38 11.68 -25.08
N VAL A 342 10.36 12.57 -24.94
CA VAL A 342 11.73 12.46 -25.47
C VAL A 342 12.59 11.38 -24.77
N LEU A 343 12.15 10.84 -23.63
CA LEU A 343 12.91 9.76 -22.97
C LEU A 343 13.01 8.51 -23.86
N PRO A 344 14.23 7.95 -24.03
CA PRO A 344 14.45 6.75 -24.83
C PRO A 344 13.61 5.58 -24.31
N ARG A 345 12.85 4.97 -25.23
CA ARG A 345 11.81 3.96 -24.92
C ARG A 345 12.40 2.70 -24.27
N SER A 346 13.52 2.18 -24.78
CA SER A 346 14.20 1.02 -24.21
C SER A 346 15.61 1.39 -23.76
N LEU A 347 16.07 0.85 -22.62
CA LEU A 347 17.51 0.83 -22.30
C LEU A 347 18.23 -0.29 -23.06
N LEU A 348 17.46 -1.31 -23.44
CA LEU A 348 17.94 -2.51 -24.09
C LEU A 348 18.50 -2.21 -25.49
N ASP A 349 17.83 -1.37 -26.28
CA ASP A 349 18.35 -0.95 -27.60
C ASP A 349 19.62 -0.13 -27.44
N ARG A 350 19.72 0.69 -26.39
CA ARG A 350 20.93 1.47 -26.11
C ARG A 350 22.08 0.56 -25.69
N LEU A 351 21.82 -0.46 -24.86
CA LEU A 351 22.81 -1.46 -24.47
C LEU A 351 23.29 -2.25 -25.69
N PHE A 352 22.38 -2.74 -26.52
CA PHE A 352 22.72 -3.44 -27.75
C PHE A 352 23.45 -2.56 -28.76
N TYR A 353 23.11 -1.27 -28.86
CA TYR A 353 23.83 -0.33 -29.71
C TYR A 353 25.29 -0.18 -29.29
N HIS A 354 25.56 0.02 -27.98
CA HIS A 354 26.92 0.11 -27.45
C HIS A 354 27.67 -1.24 -27.44
N ASN A 355 26.94 -2.35 -27.39
CA ASN A 355 27.52 -3.69 -27.50
C ASN A 355 27.87 -4.02 -28.95
N ARG A 356 27.00 -3.70 -29.91
CA ARG A 356 27.23 -3.92 -31.34
C ARG A 356 28.42 -3.10 -31.86
N ILE A 357 28.55 -1.84 -31.47
CA ILE A 357 29.71 -1.01 -31.84
C ILE A 357 31.02 -1.58 -31.29
N ALA A 358 31.00 -2.11 -30.07
CA ALA A 358 32.19 -2.72 -29.48
C ALA A 358 32.50 -4.12 -30.00
N ASN A 359 31.49 -4.92 -30.32
CA ASN A 359 31.67 -6.22 -30.96
C ASN A 359 32.19 -6.06 -32.39
N ILE A 360 31.78 -5.03 -33.14
CA ILE A 360 32.37 -4.70 -34.46
C ILE A 360 33.87 -4.38 -34.32
N ALA A 361 34.31 -3.81 -33.20
CA ALA A 361 35.73 -3.61 -32.90
C ALA A 361 36.47 -4.88 -32.40
N HIS A 362 35.73 -5.92 -31.96
CA HIS A 362 36.27 -7.13 -31.33
C HIS A 362 36.15 -8.42 -32.18
N VAL A 363 35.70 -8.36 -33.44
CA VAL A 363 35.55 -9.53 -34.35
C VAL A 363 36.89 -10.24 -34.70
N ALA A 364 38.01 -9.89 -34.06
CA ALA A 364 39.32 -10.50 -34.29
C ALA A 364 39.65 -11.72 -33.39
N GLY A 365 38.75 -12.18 -32.52
CA GLY A 365 39.03 -13.32 -31.63
C GLY A 365 37.89 -14.36 -31.59
N GLU A 366 38.15 -15.55 -32.11
CA GLU A 366 37.30 -16.74 -31.95
C GLU A 366 37.30 -17.21 -30.48
N ASP A 367 36.15 -17.14 -29.81
CA ASP A 367 35.91 -17.85 -28.55
C ASP A 367 35.07 -19.11 -28.83
N SER A 368 35.71 -20.25 -29.03
CA SER A 368 35.04 -21.56 -29.01
C SER A 368 34.61 -21.89 -27.57
N VAL A 369 33.30 -21.85 -27.29
CA VAL A 369 32.75 -22.15 -25.96
C VAL A 369 32.72 -23.67 -25.75
N ASP A 370 33.49 -24.16 -24.78
CA ASP A 370 33.55 -25.57 -24.43
C ASP A 370 32.26 -26.05 -23.73
N VAL A 371 31.73 -27.21 -24.14
CA VAL A 371 30.41 -27.73 -23.73
C VAL A 371 30.42 -28.18 -22.26
N GLU A 372 31.58 -28.61 -21.75
CA GLU A 372 31.79 -28.98 -20.34
C GLU A 372 31.67 -27.74 -19.43
N ALA A 373 32.18 -26.59 -19.88
CA ALA A 373 32.12 -25.32 -19.15
C ALA A 373 30.67 -24.80 -19.01
N LEU A 374 29.80 -25.11 -19.97
CA LEU A 374 28.36 -24.77 -19.93
C LEU A 374 27.58 -25.53 -18.84
N ARG A 375 28.11 -26.67 -18.36
CA ARG A 375 27.48 -27.47 -17.30
C ARG A 375 27.94 -27.09 -15.89
N SER A 376 28.95 -26.21 -15.77
CA SER A 376 29.48 -25.77 -14.48
C SER A 376 28.48 -24.94 -13.68
N LEU A 377 28.54 -25.07 -12.35
CA LEU A 377 27.69 -24.29 -11.43
C LEU A 377 27.94 -22.78 -11.59
N ASP A 378 29.18 -22.39 -11.88
CA ASP A 378 29.58 -21.01 -12.09
C ASP A 378 28.97 -20.42 -13.37
N TYR A 379 28.84 -21.23 -14.43
CA TYR A 379 28.13 -20.84 -15.64
C TYR A 379 26.64 -20.62 -15.40
N VAL A 380 26.01 -21.41 -14.51
CA VAL A 380 24.60 -21.22 -14.14
C VAL A 380 24.41 -19.87 -13.43
N TYR A 381 25.30 -19.52 -12.48
CA TYR A 381 25.25 -18.21 -11.83
C TYR A 381 25.54 -17.07 -12.82
N TYR A 382 26.51 -17.24 -13.71
CA TYR A 382 26.81 -16.30 -14.79
C TYR A 382 25.59 -16.04 -15.70
N ALA A 383 24.96 -17.11 -16.21
CA ALA A 383 23.77 -17.03 -17.04
C ALA A 383 22.60 -16.39 -16.30
N SER A 384 22.41 -16.72 -15.02
CA SER A 384 21.39 -16.10 -14.17
C SER A 384 21.59 -14.59 -14.01
N GLY A 385 22.84 -14.12 -13.90
CA GLY A 385 23.17 -12.70 -13.86
C GLY A 385 22.81 -11.97 -15.16
N ILE A 386 23.06 -12.60 -16.33
CA ILE A 386 22.76 -12.00 -17.64
C ILE A 386 21.24 -11.90 -17.83
N VAL A 387 20.54 -12.97 -17.46
CA VAL A 387 19.08 -13.03 -17.50
C VAL A 387 18.49 -11.98 -16.55
N ALA A 388 19.01 -11.85 -15.33
CA ALA A 388 18.55 -10.86 -14.36
C ALA A 388 18.69 -9.42 -14.88
N VAL A 389 19.83 -9.09 -15.50
CA VAL A 389 20.04 -7.77 -16.14
C VAL A 389 19.04 -7.56 -17.27
N SER A 390 18.85 -8.55 -18.13
CA SER A 390 17.94 -8.46 -19.27
C SER A 390 16.49 -8.29 -18.80
N GLN A 391 16.08 -9.06 -17.78
CA GLN A 391 14.78 -8.94 -17.13
C GLN A 391 14.58 -7.56 -16.54
N LEU A 392 15.55 -7.05 -15.76
CA LEU A 392 15.51 -5.70 -15.20
C LEU A 392 15.18 -4.70 -16.31
N LEU A 393 15.93 -4.71 -17.43
CA LEU A 393 15.76 -3.79 -18.56
C LEU A 393 14.42 -3.95 -19.31
N MET A 394 13.87 -5.16 -19.37
CA MET A 394 12.55 -5.41 -19.95
C MET A 394 11.43 -4.88 -19.04
N HIS A 395 11.46 -5.20 -17.75
CA HIS A 395 10.48 -4.71 -16.77
C HIS A 395 10.50 -3.19 -16.65
N TRP A 396 11.68 -2.59 -16.83
CA TRP A 396 11.84 -1.15 -17.00
C TRP A 396 11.07 -0.55 -18.16
N THR A 397 11.17 -1.18 -19.34
CA THR A 397 10.50 -0.74 -20.56
C THR A 397 8.98 -0.84 -20.40
N LYS A 398 8.51 -1.88 -19.69
CA LYS A 398 7.10 -2.04 -19.30
C LYS A 398 6.64 -0.90 -18.38
N CYS A 399 7.40 -0.60 -17.32
CA CYS A 399 7.07 0.46 -16.36
C CYS A 399 6.99 1.86 -17.01
N THR A 400 7.94 2.21 -17.89
CA THR A 400 7.91 3.49 -18.63
C THR A 400 6.80 3.55 -19.67
N ALA A 401 6.49 2.43 -20.35
CA ALA A 401 5.39 2.33 -21.30
C ALA A 401 4.03 2.52 -20.61
N LEU A 402 3.82 1.89 -19.46
CA LEU A 402 2.60 2.06 -18.65
C LEU A 402 2.40 3.54 -18.27
N ARG A 403 3.48 4.23 -17.88
CA ARG A 403 3.40 5.66 -17.51
C ARG A 403 3.16 6.56 -18.71
N LYS A 404 3.78 6.31 -19.88
CA LYS A 404 3.52 7.08 -21.11
C LYS A 404 2.08 6.88 -21.60
N GLY A 405 1.59 5.64 -21.62
CA GLY A 405 0.19 5.34 -21.95
C GLY A 405 -0.80 6.01 -20.99
N TYR A 406 -0.44 6.15 -19.70
CA TYR A 406 -1.24 6.90 -18.74
C TYR A 406 -1.23 8.41 -18.98
N ALA A 407 -0.07 9.00 -19.31
CA ALA A 407 0.03 10.40 -19.67
C ALA A 407 -0.80 10.73 -20.92
N GLU A 408 -0.74 9.88 -21.95
CA GLU A 408 -1.54 10.03 -23.17
C GLU A 408 -3.03 9.90 -22.89
N LYS A 409 -3.47 8.90 -22.12
CA LYS A 409 -4.88 8.75 -21.70
C LYS A 409 -5.38 9.92 -20.85
N CYS A 410 -4.55 10.45 -19.97
CA CYS A 410 -4.88 11.62 -19.15
C CYS A 410 -4.93 12.91 -19.98
N HIS A 411 -3.98 13.11 -20.89
CA HIS A 411 -4.01 14.23 -21.83
C HIS A 411 -5.25 14.16 -22.71
N PHE A 412 -5.58 13.00 -23.29
CA PHE A 412 -6.76 12.80 -24.15
C PHE A 412 -8.08 13.02 -23.39
N LYS A 413 -8.17 12.56 -22.13
CA LYS A 413 -9.32 12.86 -21.27
C LYS A 413 -9.40 14.33 -20.86
N ALA A 414 -8.27 15.00 -20.61
CA ALA A 414 -8.23 16.43 -20.31
C ALA A 414 -8.59 17.27 -21.55
N THR A 415 -8.19 16.85 -22.76
CA THR A 415 -8.57 17.54 -24.01
C THR A 415 -10.06 17.33 -24.33
N ASN A 416 -10.61 16.14 -24.09
CA ASN A 416 -12.04 15.88 -24.29
C ASN A 416 -12.92 16.52 -23.21
N ALA A 417 -12.47 16.60 -21.96
CA ALA A 417 -13.14 17.38 -20.92
C ALA A 417 -13.06 18.90 -21.21
N GLY A 418 -11.94 19.36 -21.75
CA GLY A 418 -11.78 20.73 -22.26
C GLY A 418 -12.70 21.04 -23.44
N LYS A 419 -12.86 20.12 -24.39
CA LYS A 419 -13.81 20.25 -25.51
C LYS A 419 -15.28 20.23 -25.05
N ASN A 420 -15.63 19.41 -24.05
CA ASN A 420 -16.99 19.42 -23.49
C ASN A 420 -17.31 20.69 -22.68
N ASN A 421 -16.29 21.36 -22.10
CA ASN A 421 -16.47 22.68 -21.50
C ASN A 421 -16.45 23.81 -22.55
N MET A 422 -15.70 23.68 -23.63
CA MET A 422 -15.70 24.65 -24.75
C MET A 422 -17.04 24.64 -25.50
N ASN A 423 -17.68 23.48 -25.64
CA ASN A 423 -19.01 23.34 -26.24
C ASN A 423 -20.16 23.81 -25.31
N ARG A 424 -19.90 24.07 -24.03
CA ARG A 424 -20.88 24.69 -23.11
C ARG A 424 -20.77 26.22 -23.07
N HIS A 425 -19.68 26.79 -23.54
CA HIS A 425 -19.45 28.25 -23.54
C HIS A 425 -19.67 28.92 -24.90
N THR A 426 -20.13 28.20 -25.92
CA THR A 426 -20.44 28.75 -27.26
C THR A 426 -21.95 28.81 -27.58
N PHE A 427 -22.83 28.61 -26.59
CA PHE A 427 -24.29 28.68 -26.77
C PHE A 427 -24.94 30.03 -26.35
N TRP A 428 -24.13 31.07 -26.19
CA TRP A 428 -24.60 32.45 -25.99
C TRP A 428 -23.75 33.41 -26.82
N HIS A 429 -23.95 33.40 -28.14
CA HIS A 429 -23.85 34.58 -29.01
C HIS A 429 -24.43 34.18 -30.38
N SER A 430 -25.60 34.74 -30.70
CA SER A 430 -26.15 34.68 -32.06
C SER A 430 -25.23 35.44 -33.04
N PRO A 431 -25.14 35.01 -34.30
CA PRO A 431 -24.25 35.61 -35.28
C PRO A 431 -24.90 36.86 -35.90
N VAL A 432 -24.20 37.98 -35.85
CA VAL A 432 -24.43 39.09 -36.81
C VAL A 432 -23.53 38.79 -37.99
N GLY A 433 -24.16 38.58 -39.15
CA GLY A 433 -23.50 38.18 -40.38
C GLY A 433 -22.71 39.32 -41.02
N GLU A 434 -21.63 38.95 -41.68
CA GLU A 434 -21.02 39.72 -42.76
C GLU A 434 -20.78 38.77 -43.94
N ASP A 435 -21.58 39.00 -44.98
CA ASP A 435 -21.47 38.42 -46.30
C ASP A 435 -20.20 38.92 -47.01
N TRP A 436 -19.38 37.98 -47.46
CA TRP A 436 -18.45 38.20 -48.57
C TRP A 436 -18.52 36.98 -49.49
N GLY A 437 -19.29 37.11 -50.56
CA GLY A 437 -19.44 36.12 -51.60
C GLY A 437 -20.14 36.72 -52.81
N SER A 438 -19.34 37.26 -53.72
CA SER A 438 -19.71 37.74 -55.05
C SER A 438 -20.57 36.74 -55.84
N GLN A 439 -21.82 37.11 -56.13
CA GLN A 439 -22.43 37.21 -57.47
C GLN A 439 -23.87 37.70 -57.37
#